data_AF-A0A4S4BFR7-F1
#
_entry.id   AF-A0A4S4BFR7-F1
#
_cell.length_a   1.000
_cell.length_b   1.000
_cell.length_c   1.000
_cell.angle_alpha   90.00
_cell.angle_beta   90.00
_cell.angle_gamma   90.00
#
_symmetry.space_group_name_H-M   'P 1'
#
loop_
_entity.id
_entity.type
_entity.pdbx_description
1 polymer ?
#
loop_
_entity_poly.entity_id
_entity_poly.type
_entity_poly.pdbx_seq_one_letter_code
_entity_poly.pdbx_strand_id
1 'polypeptide(L)'
;MQCIAQISPKQGIFYTIGFATTQTGISAPLTSLTALLVCLGVGTLLGPNNVFNLLGTTGTFVYIPVFILMNLAAYRFFREQRPSEFNFWSQLLLPVLSTAALLFIGYNSMVPLPAAPIVFAPLLTLFYLAVGLGILFGRTLRPGQRAWRTQAGNLPEVS
;
A
#
# COMPACT_ATOMS: atom_id res chain seq x y z
N MET A 1 14.31 28.06 -7.91
CA MET A 1 13.01 27.36 -7.83
C MET A 1 12.62 27.13 -6.36
N GLN A 2 12.06 28.12 -5.67
CA GLN A 2 11.61 27.99 -4.27
C GLN A 2 10.08 27.95 -4.10
N CYS A 3 9.32 27.93 -5.20
CA CYS A 3 7.86 28.14 -5.15
C CYS A 3 7.02 26.87 -4.90
N ILE A 4 7.58 25.66 -5.02
CA ILE A 4 6.83 24.40 -4.78
C ILE A 4 7.17 23.76 -3.42
N ALA A 5 8.36 24.02 -2.88
CA ALA A 5 8.80 23.48 -1.59
C ALA A 5 8.23 24.23 -0.36
N GLN A 6 7.51 25.34 -0.57
CA GLN A 6 6.88 26.16 0.48
C GLN A 6 5.37 25.91 0.63
N ILE A 7 4.80 24.98 -0.14
CA ILE A 7 3.39 24.61 -0.03
C ILE A 7 3.21 23.83 1.28
N SER A 8 2.48 24.42 2.22
CA SER A 8 2.26 23.89 3.58
C SER A 8 1.98 22.37 3.60
N PRO A 9 2.45 21.62 4.62
CA PRO A 9 2.24 20.17 4.72
C PRO A 9 0.77 19.74 4.56
N LYS A 10 -0.18 20.63 4.90
CA LYS A 10 -1.61 20.40 4.75
C LYS A 10 -2.05 20.25 3.28
N GLN A 11 -1.45 21.01 2.38
CA GLN A 11 -1.76 20.94 0.94
C GLN A 11 -1.22 19.66 0.30
N GLY A 12 -0.04 19.18 0.73
CA GLY A 12 0.50 17.89 0.28
C GLY A 12 -0.47 16.72 0.53
N ILE A 13 -1.16 16.72 1.67
CA ILE A 13 -2.20 15.73 2.00
C ILE A 13 -3.39 15.84 1.04
N PHE A 14 -3.90 17.04 0.76
CA PHE A 14 -5.00 17.24 -0.19
C PHE A 14 -4.62 16.83 -1.62
N TYR A 15 -3.38 17.09 -2.05
CA TYR A 15 -2.89 16.64 -3.36
C TYR A 15 -2.64 15.14 -3.42
N THR A 16 -2.15 14.49 -2.36
CA THR A 16 -2.02 13.03 -2.31
C THR A 16 -3.38 12.34 -2.29
N ILE A 17 -4.35 12.87 -1.54
CA ILE A 17 -5.72 12.35 -1.53
C ILE A 17 -6.37 12.57 -2.90
N GLY A 18 -6.25 13.78 -3.47
CA GLY A 18 -6.74 14.11 -4.80
C GLY A 18 -6.07 13.26 -5.90
N PHE A 19 -4.78 12.95 -5.77
CA PHE A 19 -4.05 12.07 -6.68
C PHE A 19 -4.50 10.61 -6.53
N ALA A 20 -4.71 10.14 -5.30
CA ALA A 20 -5.23 8.80 -5.04
C ALA A 20 -6.66 8.64 -5.59
N THR A 21 -7.54 9.64 -5.41
CA THR A 21 -8.91 9.61 -5.92
C THR A 21 -9.01 9.82 -7.44
N THR A 22 -8.15 10.65 -8.03
CA THR A 22 -8.11 10.84 -9.50
C THR A 22 -7.46 9.68 -10.24
N GLN A 23 -6.47 9.01 -9.64
CA GLN A 23 -5.94 7.75 -10.18
C GLN A 23 -6.95 6.61 -10.16
N THR A 24 -7.96 6.68 -9.28
CA THR A 24 -9.02 5.67 -9.17
C THR A 24 -10.23 5.89 -10.11
N GLY A 25 -10.11 6.69 -11.17
CA GLY A 25 -11.18 7.08 -12.11
C GLY A 25 -12.30 6.04 -12.37
N ILE A 26 -12.25 5.30 -13.48
CA ILE A 26 -13.27 4.26 -13.81
C ILE A 26 -13.07 2.99 -12.96
N SER A 27 -11.89 2.81 -12.35
CA SER A 27 -11.59 1.64 -11.54
C SER A 27 -12.32 1.63 -10.19
N ALA A 28 -12.59 2.77 -9.56
CA ALA A 28 -13.30 2.85 -8.27
C ALA A 28 -14.73 2.26 -8.28
N PRO A 29 -15.61 2.60 -9.25
CA PRO A 29 -16.93 1.98 -9.29
C PRO A 29 -16.85 0.48 -9.63
N LEU A 30 -15.90 0.08 -10.49
CA LEU A 30 -15.71 -1.33 -10.86
C LEU A 30 -15.20 -2.18 -9.69
N THR A 31 -14.28 -1.66 -8.88
CA THR A 31 -13.82 -2.34 -7.66
C THR A 31 -14.92 -2.44 -6.61
N SER A 32 -15.74 -1.40 -6.48
CA SER A 32 -16.90 -1.41 -5.57
C SER A 32 -17.95 -2.43 -6.01
N LEU A 33 -18.23 -2.52 -7.31
CA LEU A 33 -19.15 -3.51 -7.87
C LEU A 33 -18.63 -4.94 -7.69
N THR A 34 -17.35 -5.19 -7.98
CA THR A 34 -16.74 -6.52 -7.77
C THR A 34 -16.72 -6.90 -6.29
N ALA A 35 -16.43 -5.96 -5.38
CA ALA A 35 -16.53 -6.21 -3.95
C ALA A 35 -17.96 -6.61 -3.55
N LEU A 36 -18.98 -5.92 -4.08
CA LEU A 36 -20.38 -6.24 -3.79
C LEU A 36 -20.76 -7.64 -4.28
N LEU A 37 -20.37 -8.00 -5.51
CA LEU A 37 -20.62 -9.34 -6.06
C LEU A 37 -19.92 -10.44 -5.26
N VAL A 38 -18.67 -10.22 -4.85
CA VAL A 38 -17.91 -11.16 -4.02
C VAL A 38 -18.57 -11.30 -2.64
N CYS A 39 -18.96 -10.20 -2.02
CA CYS A 39 -19.63 -10.23 -0.71
C CYS A 39 -20.97 -10.95 -0.77
N LEU A 40 -21.79 -10.74 -1.80
CA LEU A 40 -23.07 -11.45 -1.95
C LEU A 40 -22.88 -12.93 -2.33
N GLY A 41 -21.97 -13.23 -3.26
CA GLY A 41 -21.72 -14.59 -3.71
C GLY A 41 -21.07 -15.47 -2.64
N VAL A 42 -19.99 -14.98 -2.02
CA VAL A 42 -19.24 -15.74 -1.00
C VAL A 42 -19.94 -15.65 0.36
N GLY A 43 -20.56 -14.51 0.68
CA GLY A 43 -21.26 -14.30 1.95
C GLY A 43 -22.51 -15.18 2.12
N THR A 44 -23.20 -15.52 1.03
CA THR A 44 -24.33 -16.47 1.08
C THR A 44 -23.90 -17.92 1.30
N LEU A 45 -22.66 -18.28 0.94
CA LEU A 45 -22.14 -19.65 1.10
C LEU A 45 -21.46 -19.89 2.45
N LEU A 46 -20.63 -18.95 2.91
CA LEU A 46 -19.80 -19.11 4.11
C LEU A 46 -20.37 -18.41 5.36
N GLY A 47 -21.40 -17.59 5.18
CA GLY A 47 -21.96 -16.74 6.22
C GLY A 47 -21.24 -15.38 6.32
N PRO A 48 -21.97 -14.28 6.58
CA PRO A 48 -21.42 -12.92 6.59
C PRO A 48 -20.22 -12.73 7.53
N ASN A 49 -20.29 -13.30 8.73
CA ASN A 49 -19.25 -13.17 9.76
C ASN A 49 -17.94 -13.83 9.32
N ASN A 50 -18.00 -15.01 8.71
CA ASN A 50 -16.81 -15.73 8.26
C ASN A 50 -16.12 -15.01 7.10
N VAL A 51 -16.90 -14.47 6.15
CA VAL A 51 -16.36 -13.71 5.02
C VAL A 51 -15.72 -12.40 5.48
N PHE A 52 -16.40 -11.67 6.37
CA PHE A 52 -15.85 -10.45 6.94
C PHE A 52 -14.53 -10.71 7.68
N ASN A 53 -14.49 -11.73 8.54
CA ASN A 53 -13.29 -12.08 9.29
C ASN A 53 -12.17 -12.61 8.38
N LEU A 54 -12.48 -13.42 7.36
CA LEU A 54 -11.50 -13.93 6.40
C LEU A 54 -10.87 -12.81 5.58
N LEU A 55 -11.69 -11.92 5.00
CA LEU A 55 -11.22 -10.80 4.19
C LEU A 55 -10.48 -9.76 5.04
N GLY A 56 -10.99 -9.46 6.24
CA GLY A 56 -10.33 -8.57 7.20
C GLY A 56 -8.95 -9.09 7.60
N THR A 57 -8.86 -10.36 7.99
CA THR A 57 -7.59 -10.99 8.37
C THR A 57 -6.62 -11.02 7.19
N THR A 58 -7.09 -11.38 5.99
CA THR A 58 -6.28 -11.35 4.77
C THR A 58 -5.75 -9.94 4.49
N GLY A 59 -6.59 -8.91 4.63
CA GLY A 59 -6.19 -7.51 4.48
C GLY A 59 -5.07 -7.14 5.45
N THR A 60 -5.20 -7.48 6.73
CA THR A 60 -4.15 -7.25 7.73
C THR A 60 -2.81 -7.85 7.30
N PHE A 61 -2.79 -9.11 6.86
CA PHE A 61 -1.57 -9.78 6.43
C PHE A 61 -0.97 -9.19 5.14
N VAL A 62 -1.79 -8.64 4.23
CA VAL A 62 -1.31 -7.88 3.06
C VAL A 62 -0.68 -6.55 3.49
N TYR A 63 -1.28 -5.84 4.44
CA TYR A 63 -0.82 -4.52 4.86
C TYR A 63 0.49 -4.56 5.64
N ILE A 64 0.74 -5.59 6.46
CA ILE A 64 1.99 -5.73 7.23
C ILE A 64 3.25 -5.52 6.36
N PRO A 65 3.51 -6.31 5.30
CA PRO A 65 4.70 -6.14 4.47
C PRO A 65 4.69 -4.81 3.71
N VAL A 66 3.52 -4.32 3.26
CA VAL A 66 3.41 -3.03 2.57
C VAL A 66 3.83 -1.88 3.48
N PHE A 67 3.38 -1.88 4.73
CA PHE A 67 3.76 -0.86 5.71
C PHE A 67 5.23 -0.95 6.12
N ILE A 68 5.77 -2.17 6.26
CA ILE A 68 7.21 -2.36 6.52
C ILE A 68 8.04 -1.76 5.37
N LEU A 69 7.69 -2.06 4.13
CA LEU A 69 8.37 -1.53 2.95
C LEU A 69 8.23 -0.01 2.85
N MET A 70 7.05 0.54 3.18
CA MET A 70 6.80 1.98 3.20
C MET A 70 7.65 2.69 4.26
N ASN A 71 7.72 2.14 5.48
CA ASN A 71 8.56 2.66 6.55
C ASN A 71 10.04 2.63 6.17
N LEU A 72 10.50 1.55 5.54
CA LEU A 72 11.86 1.41 5.05
C LEU A 72 12.18 2.40 3.92
N ALA A 73 11.26 2.58 2.97
CA ALA A 73 11.40 3.53 1.87
C ALA A 73 11.46 4.97 2.39
N ALA A 74 10.63 5.32 3.37
CA ALA A 74 10.66 6.63 4.01
C ALA A 74 12.01 6.88 4.71
N TYR A 75 12.49 5.92 5.49
CA TYR A 75 13.81 6.02 6.13
C TYR A 75 14.93 6.19 5.09
N ARG A 76 14.92 5.39 4.01
CA ARG A 76 15.89 5.48 2.93
C ARG A 76 15.86 6.84 2.24
N PHE A 77 14.67 7.36 1.95
CA PHE A 77 14.48 8.66 1.29
C PHE A 77 15.05 9.81 2.13
N PHE A 78 14.71 9.89 3.42
CA PHE A 78 15.23 10.98 4.28
C PHE A 78 16.74 10.87 4.50
N ARG A 79 17.27 9.64 4.59
CA ARG A 79 18.72 9.42 4.73
C ARG A 79 19.50 9.79 3.46
N GLU A 80 18.97 9.48 2.27
CA GLU A 80 19.67 9.70 1.00
C GLU A 80 19.46 11.10 0.41
N GLN A 81 18.23 11.66 0.45
CA GLN A 81 17.92 12.93 -0.22
C GLN A 81 17.91 14.15 0.69
N ARG A 82 17.63 14.01 1.99
CA ARG A 82 17.47 15.14 2.93
C ARG A 82 18.03 14.83 4.33
N PRO A 83 19.34 14.51 4.45
CA PRO A 83 19.93 14.15 5.73
C PRO A 83 19.86 15.27 6.78
N SER A 84 19.80 16.54 6.36
CA SER A 84 19.68 17.71 7.24
C SER A 84 18.31 17.83 7.94
N GLU A 85 17.27 17.18 7.41
CA GLU A 85 15.91 17.17 7.99
C GLU A 85 15.63 15.87 8.75
N PHE A 86 16.63 15.01 8.91
CA PHE A 86 16.49 13.74 9.59
C PHE A 86 16.33 13.94 11.11
N ASN A 87 15.14 13.65 11.63
CA ASN A 87 14.89 13.61 13.06
C ASN A 87 14.65 12.15 13.50
N PHE A 88 15.40 11.69 14.49
CA PHE A 88 15.32 10.32 14.98
C PHE A 88 13.92 9.96 15.48
N TRP A 89 13.24 10.87 16.16
CA TRP A 89 11.94 10.60 16.78
C TRP A 89 10.84 10.37 15.76
N SER A 90 10.69 11.25 14.78
CA SER A 90 9.58 11.15 13.82
C SER A 90 9.90 10.22 12.64
N GLN A 91 11.18 10.05 12.27
CA GLN A 91 11.58 9.29 11.09
C GLN A 91 12.11 7.89 11.39
N LEU A 92 12.34 7.54 12.67
CA LEU A 92 12.68 6.17 13.08
C LEU A 92 11.71 5.61 14.12
N LEU A 93 11.44 6.34 15.19
CA LEU A 93 10.63 5.79 16.29
C LEU A 93 9.16 5.59 15.90
N LEU A 94 8.53 6.56 15.22
CA LEU A 94 7.15 6.42 14.74
C LEU A 94 6.98 5.26 13.73
N PRO A 95 7.85 5.11 12.70
CA PRO A 95 7.81 3.95 11.81
C PRO A 95 8.02 2.62 12.53
N VAL A 96 8.99 2.52 13.45
CA VAL A 96 9.25 1.28 14.19
C VAL A 96 8.06 0.91 15.07
N LEU A 97 7.48 1.87 15.77
CA LEU A 97 6.28 1.66 16.59
C LEU A 97 5.09 1.19 15.73
N SER A 98 4.90 1.80 14.55
CA SER A 98 3.87 1.39 13.58
C SER A 98 4.07 -0.05 13.11
N THR A 99 5.30 -0.42 12.75
CA THR A 99 5.64 -1.80 12.37
C THR A 99 5.41 -2.78 13.52
N ALA A 100 5.82 -2.43 14.75
CA ALA A 100 5.62 -3.28 15.92
C ALA A 100 4.12 -3.50 16.21
N ALA A 101 3.31 -2.44 16.12
CA ALA A 101 1.86 -2.52 16.31
C ALA A 101 1.20 -3.43 15.26
N LEU A 102 1.60 -3.32 13.99
CA LEU A 102 1.08 -4.17 12.91
C LEU A 102 1.45 -5.64 13.10
N LEU A 103 2.68 -5.92 13.52
CA LEU A 103 3.12 -7.28 13.85
C LEU A 103 2.35 -7.85 15.05
N PHE A 104 2.11 -7.02 16.07
CA PHE A 104 1.30 -7.41 17.22
C PHE A 104 -0.15 -7.73 16.82
N ILE A 105 -0.76 -6.92 15.96
CA ILE A 105 -2.10 -7.20 15.42
C ILE A 105 -2.09 -8.53 14.65
N GLY A 106 -1.12 -8.73 13.75
CA GLY A 106 -0.99 -9.97 12.99
C GLY A 106 -0.83 -11.22 13.87
N TYR A 107 -0.12 -11.10 14.99
CA TYR A 107 -0.01 -12.17 15.99
C TYR A 107 -1.35 -12.47 16.66
N ASN A 108 -2.05 -11.45 17.15
CA ASN A 108 -3.36 -11.61 17.78
C ASN A 108 -4.43 -12.11 16.78
N SER A 109 -4.25 -11.88 15.48
CA SER A 109 -5.13 -12.44 14.44
C SER A 109 -4.97 -13.95 14.23
N MET A 110 -3.89 -14.57 14.72
CA MET A 110 -3.60 -16.01 14.55
C MET A 110 -3.64 -16.80 15.85
N VAL A 111 -3.61 -16.14 17.01
CA VAL A 111 -3.58 -16.78 18.32
C VAL A 111 -4.77 -16.29 19.16
N PRO A 112 -5.71 -17.17 19.57
CA PRO A 112 -5.76 -18.63 19.29
C PRO A 112 -6.04 -18.94 17.81
N LEU A 113 -5.62 -20.12 17.33
CA LEU A 113 -5.77 -20.50 15.92
C LEU A 113 -7.24 -20.40 15.49
N PRO A 114 -7.56 -19.58 14.48
CA PRO A 114 -8.93 -19.41 14.04
C PRO A 114 -9.42 -20.67 13.30
N ALA A 115 -10.71 -20.97 13.43
CA ALA A 115 -11.33 -22.08 12.70
C ALA A 115 -11.31 -21.84 11.18
N ALA A 116 -11.37 -22.91 10.39
CA ALA A 116 -11.55 -22.81 8.95
C ALA A 116 -12.86 -22.04 8.64
N PRO A 117 -12.89 -21.12 7.67
CA PRO A 117 -11.88 -20.87 6.62
C PRO A 117 -10.83 -19.79 6.94
N ILE A 118 -10.91 -19.12 8.09
CA ILE A 118 -10.08 -17.92 8.41
C ILE A 118 -8.59 -18.28 8.50
N VAL A 119 -8.28 -19.52 8.89
CA VAL A 119 -6.90 -20.07 8.88
C VAL A 119 -6.21 -19.98 7.51
N PHE A 120 -6.97 -19.91 6.41
CA PHE A 120 -6.41 -19.78 5.06
C PHE A 120 -6.01 -18.34 4.69
N ALA A 121 -6.29 -17.34 5.55
CA ALA A 121 -5.98 -15.93 5.28
C ALA A 121 -4.48 -15.67 4.96
N PRO A 122 -3.49 -16.27 5.64
CA PRO A 122 -2.07 -16.10 5.28
C PRO A 122 -1.75 -16.67 3.89
N LEU A 123 -2.34 -17.81 3.53
CA LEU A 123 -2.15 -18.42 2.22
C LEU A 123 -2.79 -17.57 1.11
N LEU A 124 -3.99 -17.04 1.37
CA LEU A 124 -4.67 -16.13 0.45
C LEU A 124 -3.86 -14.84 0.27
N THR A 125 -3.25 -14.35 1.35
CA THR A 125 -2.32 -13.20 1.30
C THR A 125 -1.11 -13.49 0.41
N LEU A 126 -0.47 -14.64 0.58
CA LEU A 126 0.67 -15.04 -0.26
C LEU A 126 0.28 -15.14 -1.73
N PHE A 127 -0.92 -15.65 -2.03
CA PHE A 127 -1.46 -15.64 -3.38
C PHE A 127 -1.60 -14.22 -3.95
N TYR A 128 -2.20 -13.29 -3.20
CA TYR A 128 -2.33 -11.90 -3.64
C TYR A 128 -0.98 -11.21 -3.84
N LEU A 129 -0.02 -11.43 -2.94
CA LEU A 129 1.34 -10.92 -3.09
C LEU A 129 2.04 -11.50 -4.32
N ALA A 130 1.91 -12.80 -4.56
CA ALA A 130 2.47 -13.46 -5.73
C ALA A 130 1.87 -12.92 -7.04
N VAL A 131 0.55 -12.74 -7.09
CA VAL A 131 -0.13 -12.13 -8.25
C VAL A 131 0.33 -10.68 -8.45
N GLY A 132 0.39 -9.89 -7.38
CA GLY A 132 0.86 -8.51 -7.42
C GLY A 132 2.29 -8.38 -7.93
N LEU A 133 3.20 -9.22 -7.41
CA LEU A 133 4.57 -9.31 -7.90
C LEU A 133 4.62 -9.78 -9.36
N GLY A 134 3.84 -10.80 -9.73
CA GLY A 134 3.76 -11.29 -11.10
C GLY A 134 3.33 -10.22 -12.11
N ILE A 135 2.31 -9.43 -11.77
CA ILE A 135 1.87 -8.28 -12.56
C ILE A 135 2.97 -7.22 -12.62
N LEU A 136 3.62 -6.91 -11.49
CA LEU A 136 4.70 -5.92 -11.42
C LEU A 136 5.85 -6.33 -12.34
N PHE A 137 6.38 -7.53 -12.20
CA PHE A 137 7.43 -8.06 -13.08
C PHE A 137 6.99 -8.08 -14.53
N GLY A 138 5.77 -8.54 -14.82
CA GLY A 138 5.20 -8.55 -16.17
C GLY A 138 5.08 -7.16 -16.81
N ARG A 139 4.88 -6.10 -16.02
CA ARG A 139 4.88 -4.71 -16.49
C ARG A 139 6.29 -4.10 -16.56
N THR A 140 7.16 -4.40 -15.60
CA THR A 140 8.55 -3.90 -15.53
C THR A 140 9.45 -4.51 -16.60
N LEU A 141 9.17 -5.74 -17.03
CA LEU A 141 9.88 -6.44 -18.11
C LEU A 141 9.48 -5.97 -19.52
N ARG A 142 8.45 -5.12 -19.67
CA ARG A 142 8.10 -4.50 -20.96
C ARG A 142 9.02 -3.31 -21.24
N PRO A 143 10.05 -3.44 -22.11
CA PRO A 143 11.14 -2.46 -22.20
C PRO A 143 10.73 -1.12 -22.86
N GLY A 144 9.58 -1.08 -23.54
CA GLY A 144 9.18 0.03 -24.41
C GLY A 144 8.73 1.33 -23.74
N GLN A 145 8.65 1.42 -22.40
CA GLN A 145 8.21 2.64 -21.69
C GLN A 145 9.25 3.21 -20.73
N ARG A 146 10.56 3.02 -20.97
CA ARG A 146 11.60 3.68 -20.14
C ARG A 146 11.98 5.08 -20.63
N ALA A 147 11.67 5.40 -21.88
CA ALA A 147 12.02 6.67 -22.53
C ALA A 147 11.41 7.90 -21.84
N TRP A 148 10.18 7.80 -21.31
CA TRP A 148 9.53 8.93 -20.62
C TRP A 148 10.18 9.27 -19.27
N ARG A 149 10.83 8.30 -18.59
CA ARG A 149 11.55 8.56 -17.31
C ARG A 149 12.84 9.34 -17.53
N THR A 150 13.50 9.11 -18.67
CA THR A 150 14.67 9.89 -19.09
C THR A 150 14.29 11.29 -19.60
N GLN A 151 13.13 11.45 -20.24
CA GLN A 151 12.64 12.77 -20.68
C GLN A 151 12.12 13.65 -19.54
N ALA A 152 11.52 13.06 -18.49
CA ALA A 152 11.00 13.82 -17.35
C ALA A 152 12.10 14.49 -16.48
N GLY A 153 13.36 14.07 -16.63
CA GLY A 153 14.51 14.68 -15.95
C GLY A 153 15.12 15.87 -16.68
N ASN A 154 14.82 16.05 -17.98
CA ASN A 154 15.30 17.19 -18.76
C ASN A 154 14.24 18.29 -18.75
N LEU A 155 14.38 19.24 -17.82
CA LEU A 155 13.64 20.49 -17.92
C LEU A 155 14.16 21.25 -19.15
N PRO A 156 13.28 21.86 -19.98
CA PRO A 156 13.73 22.71 -21.06
C PRO A 156 14.55 23.85 -20.47
N GLU A 157 15.80 23.97 -20.91
CA GLU A 157 16.64 25.12 -20.61
C GLU A 157 15.96 26.34 -21.22
N VAL A 158 15.27 27.11 -20.38
CA VAL A 158 14.76 28.43 -20.73
C VAL A 158 15.97 29.36 -20.76
N SER A 159 16.57 29.48 -21.94
CA SER A 159 17.52 30.53 -22.32
C SER A 159 16.82 31.88 -22.42
#